data_AF-A0A1G9IG04-F1
#
_entry.id   AF-A0A1G9IG04-F1
#
_cell.length_a   1.000
_cell.length_b   1.000
_cell.length_c   1.000
_cell.angle_alpha   90.00
_cell.angle_beta   90.00
_cell.angle_gamma   90.00
#
_symmetry.space_group_name_H-M   'P 1'
#
loop_
_entity.id
_entity.type
_entity.pdbx_description
1 polymer ?
#
loop_
_entity_poly.entity_id
_entity_poly.type
_entity_poly.pdbx_seq_one_letter_code
_entity_poly.pdbx_strand_id
1 'polypeptide(L)'
;MMPDFDIFDPDNLVEFIGHDWEKMRNIWLRVALNIAQSGRMTIICGTMMPWDIEKCADVPFFKHVYYLNLHCDEETREKRLHLRGWPEEEIQNHINFAKRLLEIADEVYNPPMPTIDTTDTDVTEVASQIKDWVQQYA
;
A
#
# COMPACT_ATOMS: atom_id res chain seq x y z
N MET A 1 18.66 0.62 -7.63
CA MET A 1 17.89 -0.46 -8.30
C MET A 1 17.78 -1.63 -7.34
N MET A 2 16.60 -2.19 -7.15
CA MET A 2 16.33 -3.32 -6.25
C MET A 2 15.98 -4.56 -7.07
N PRO A 3 16.97 -5.29 -7.61
CA PRO A 3 16.73 -6.35 -8.59
C PRO A 3 15.92 -7.53 -8.03
N ASP A 4 16.00 -7.74 -6.72
CA ASP A 4 15.31 -8.84 -6.02
C ASP A 4 13.84 -8.54 -5.72
N PHE A 5 13.34 -7.38 -6.15
CA PHE A 5 11.97 -6.93 -5.93
C PHE A 5 11.25 -6.66 -7.24
N ASP A 6 9.98 -7.05 -7.30
CA ASP A 6 9.03 -6.62 -8.31
C ASP A 6 8.03 -5.63 -7.68
N ILE A 7 7.75 -4.53 -8.38
CA ILE A 7 6.89 -3.44 -7.88
C ILE A 7 5.64 -3.37 -8.76
N PHE A 8 4.47 -3.37 -8.13
CA PHE A 8 3.18 -3.30 -8.83
C PHE A 8 2.30 -2.20 -8.27
N ASP A 9 1.50 -1.61 -9.13
CA ASP A 9 0.39 -0.74 -8.79
C ASP A 9 -0.91 -1.54 -9.03
N PRO A 10 -1.77 -1.73 -8.01
CA PRO A 10 -2.94 -2.55 -8.18
C PRO A 10 -3.96 -1.95 -9.14
N ASP A 11 -3.97 -0.63 -9.33
CA ASP A 11 -4.90 0.07 -10.20
C ASP A 11 -4.69 -0.27 -11.68
N ASN A 12 -3.52 -0.83 -12.05
CA ASN A 12 -3.26 -1.36 -13.39
C ASN A 12 -4.22 -2.47 -13.81
N LEU A 13 -4.96 -3.08 -12.88
CA LEU A 13 -6.01 -4.06 -13.22
C LEU A 13 -7.40 -3.43 -13.42
N VAL A 14 -7.62 -2.17 -13.04
CA VAL A 14 -8.94 -1.52 -13.10
C VAL A 14 -9.52 -1.56 -14.52
N GLU A 15 -8.71 -1.42 -15.56
CA GLU A 15 -9.17 -1.49 -16.95
C GLU A 15 -9.70 -2.89 -17.36
N PHE A 16 -9.25 -3.95 -16.69
CA PHE A 16 -9.61 -5.34 -17.03
C PHE A 16 -10.73 -5.90 -16.17
N ILE A 17 -10.77 -5.52 -14.88
CA ILE A 17 -11.69 -6.12 -13.90
C ILE A 17 -12.58 -5.08 -13.20
N GLY A 18 -12.46 -3.79 -13.55
CA GLY A 18 -13.19 -2.71 -12.90
C GLY A 18 -12.81 -2.55 -11.43
N HIS A 19 -13.78 -2.16 -10.61
CA HIS A 19 -13.62 -1.95 -9.16
C HIS A 19 -13.97 -3.21 -8.35
N ASP A 20 -13.76 -4.40 -8.90
CA ASP A 20 -13.84 -5.66 -8.14
C ASP A 20 -12.59 -5.82 -7.25
N TRP A 21 -12.59 -5.11 -6.13
CA TRP A 21 -11.45 -5.04 -5.21
C TRP A 21 -11.09 -6.38 -4.59
N GLU A 22 -12.05 -7.28 -4.39
CA GLU A 22 -11.79 -8.63 -3.88
C GLU A 22 -11.04 -9.47 -4.91
N LYS A 23 -11.49 -9.46 -6.16
CA LYS A 23 -10.81 -10.15 -7.25
C LYS A 23 -9.43 -9.55 -7.51
N MET A 24 -9.30 -8.22 -7.45
CA MET A 24 -8.02 -7.52 -7.59
C MET A 24 -7.00 -7.98 -6.54
N ARG A 25 -7.37 -8.01 -5.26
CA ARG A 25 -6.50 -8.49 -4.17
C ARG A 25 -6.08 -9.95 -4.38
N ASN A 26 -7.01 -10.84 -4.72
CA ASN A 26 -6.68 -12.24 -5.00
C ASN A 26 -5.69 -12.40 -6.16
N ILE A 27 -5.87 -11.63 -7.25
CA ILE A 27 -4.95 -11.68 -8.40
C ILE A 27 -3.55 -11.21 -7.98
N TRP A 28 -3.43 -10.07 -7.31
CA TRP A 28 -2.11 -9.56 -6.91
C TRP A 28 -1.40 -10.44 -5.90
N LEU A 29 -2.13 -11.06 -4.96
CA LEU A 29 -1.55 -12.02 -4.03
C LEU A 29 -1.12 -13.31 -4.74
N ARG A 30 -1.85 -13.78 -5.76
CA ARG A 30 -1.41 -14.91 -6.60
C ARG A 30 -0.12 -14.59 -7.33
N VAL A 31 -0.01 -13.38 -7.90
CA VAL A 31 1.21 -12.90 -8.58
C VAL A 31 2.37 -12.85 -7.59
N ALA A 32 2.19 -12.23 -6.42
CA ALA A 32 3.21 -12.13 -5.39
C ALA A 32 3.68 -13.50 -4.89
N LEU A 33 2.77 -14.47 -4.74
CA LEU A 33 3.10 -15.83 -4.35
C LEU A 33 4.01 -16.52 -5.40
N ASN A 34 3.67 -16.40 -6.69
CA ASN A 34 4.49 -16.98 -7.75
C ASN A 34 5.87 -16.32 -7.86
N ILE A 35 5.97 -15.02 -7.61
CA ILE A 35 7.25 -14.30 -7.56
C ILE A 35 8.09 -14.79 -6.37
N ALA A 36 7.47 -14.97 -5.20
CA ALA A 36 8.13 -15.52 -4.02
C ALA A 36 8.71 -16.93 -4.25
N GLN A 37 8.06 -17.76 -5.09
CA GLN A 37 8.59 -19.08 -5.48
C GLN A 37 9.90 -18.99 -6.28
N SER A 38 10.18 -17.84 -6.91
CA SER A 38 11.46 -17.58 -7.59
C SER A 38 12.54 -16.97 -6.66
N GLY A 39 12.25 -16.81 -5.37
CA GLY A 39 13.16 -16.20 -4.40
C GLY A 39 13.19 -14.67 -4.45
N ARG A 40 12.22 -14.05 -5.11
CA ARG A 40 12.09 -12.58 -5.22
C ARG A 40 10.94 -12.08 -4.36
N MET A 41 10.99 -10.82 -3.96
CA MET A 41 9.95 -10.17 -3.15
C MET A 41 9.05 -9.29 -4.00
N THR A 42 7.88 -8.94 -3.47
CA THR A 42 6.90 -8.09 -4.15
C THR A 42 6.55 -6.88 -3.29
N ILE A 43 6.50 -5.70 -3.91
CA ILE A 43 5.96 -4.48 -3.32
C ILE A 43 4.70 -4.10 -4.11
N ILE A 44 3.59 -3.94 -3.41
CA ILE A 44 2.34 -3.47 -4.00
C ILE A 44 2.08 -2.05 -3.50
N CYS A 45 2.13 -1.08 -4.40
CA CYS A 45 1.91 0.33 -4.13
C CYS A 45 0.42 0.66 -4.26
N GLY A 46 -0.37 0.38 -3.22
CA GLY A 46 -1.78 0.72 -3.18
C GLY A 46 -2.42 0.42 -1.83
N THR A 47 -3.73 0.68 -1.72
CA THR A 47 -4.44 0.50 -0.45
C THR A 47 -4.87 -0.95 -0.25
N MET A 48 -4.24 -1.64 0.69
CA MET A 48 -4.63 -2.98 1.14
C MET A 48 -4.63 -3.05 2.66
N MET A 49 -5.72 -3.58 3.24
CA MET A 49 -5.86 -3.72 4.69
C MET A 49 -5.68 -5.18 5.11
N PRO A 50 -5.15 -5.46 6.32
CA PRO A 50 -5.01 -6.83 6.82
C PRO A 50 -6.31 -7.63 6.77
N TRP A 51 -7.38 -7.10 7.32
CA TRP A 51 -8.71 -7.75 7.35
C TRP A 51 -9.34 -7.96 5.96
N ASP A 52 -8.79 -7.31 4.94
CA ASP A 52 -9.25 -7.46 3.57
C ASP A 52 -8.45 -8.51 2.82
N ILE A 53 -7.13 -8.54 3.00
CA ILE A 53 -6.32 -9.58 2.39
C ILE A 53 -6.50 -10.94 3.09
N GLU A 54 -6.78 -10.97 4.39
CA GLU A 54 -7.00 -12.22 5.16
C GLU A 54 -8.11 -13.11 4.57
N LYS A 55 -9.03 -12.51 3.79
CA LYS A 55 -10.11 -13.20 3.07
C LYS A 55 -9.63 -13.87 1.77
N CYS A 56 -8.46 -13.48 1.26
CA CYS A 56 -7.94 -13.93 -0.03
C CYS A 56 -7.34 -15.34 0.07
N ALA A 57 -7.53 -16.12 -0.99
CA ALA A 57 -7.21 -17.55 -1.00
C ALA A 57 -5.74 -17.86 -0.73
N ASP A 58 -4.84 -16.96 -1.13
CA ASP A 58 -3.40 -17.20 -1.11
C ASP A 58 -2.69 -16.65 0.14
N VAL A 59 -3.37 -15.88 1.01
CA VAL A 59 -2.75 -15.34 2.24
C VAL A 59 -2.11 -16.42 3.13
N PRO A 60 -2.71 -17.61 3.34
CA PRO A 60 -2.09 -18.66 4.14
C PRO A 60 -0.73 -19.17 3.65
N PHE A 61 -0.33 -18.88 2.40
CA PHE A 61 0.98 -19.28 1.87
C PHE A 61 2.09 -18.27 2.18
N PHE A 62 1.74 -17.05 2.60
CA PHE A 62 2.73 -16.06 3.01
C PHE A 62 3.11 -16.27 4.47
N LYS A 63 4.42 -16.36 4.74
CA LYS A 63 4.92 -16.32 6.12
C LYS A 63 4.53 -15.00 6.79
N HIS A 64 4.55 -13.91 6.02
CA HIS A 64 4.27 -12.58 6.50
C HIS A 64 3.89 -11.63 5.36
N VAL A 65 3.04 -10.65 5.66
CA VAL A 65 2.74 -9.51 4.79
C VAL A 65 2.99 -8.24 5.58
N TYR A 66 3.93 -7.42 5.11
CA TYR A 66 4.33 -6.18 5.77
C TYR A 66 3.57 -4.99 5.16
N TYR A 67 3.28 -4.00 5.98
CA TYR A 67 2.55 -2.79 5.58
C TYR A 67 3.39 -1.56 5.87
N LEU A 68 3.31 -0.58 4.98
CA LEU A 68 3.98 0.71 5.09
C LEU A 68 2.98 1.78 4.68
N ASN A 69 2.80 2.79 5.53
CA ASN A 69 1.89 3.89 5.28
C ASN A 69 2.65 5.07 4.65
N LEU A 70 2.19 5.55 3.49
CA LEU A 70 2.63 6.82 2.93
C LEU A 70 1.61 7.88 3.32
N HIS A 71 2.01 8.79 4.21
CA HIS A 71 1.12 9.79 4.78
C HIS A 71 1.58 11.19 4.39
N CYS A 72 0.63 12.08 4.14
CA CYS A 72 0.86 13.52 4.14
C CYS A 72 -0.18 14.18 5.04
N ASP A 73 0.14 15.37 5.54
CA ASP A 73 -0.77 16.14 6.37
C ASP A 73 -2.10 16.47 5.65
N GLU A 74 -3.06 16.95 6.44
CA GLU A 74 -4.42 17.21 5.98
C GLU A 74 -4.49 18.27 4.89
N GLU A 75 -3.80 19.41 5.07
CA GLU A 75 -3.77 20.52 4.11
C GLU A 75 -3.18 20.08 2.77
N THR A 76 -2.07 19.35 2.80
CA THR A 76 -1.41 18.83 1.60
C THR A 76 -2.29 17.81 0.88
N ARG A 77 -2.97 16.93 1.63
CA ARG A 77 -3.90 15.94 1.07
C ARG A 77 -5.09 16.60 0.39
N GLU A 78 -5.77 17.51 1.08
CA GLU A 78 -6.92 18.25 0.58
C GLU A 78 -6.55 18.98 -0.72
N LYS A 79 -5.46 19.74 -0.70
CA LYS A 79 -4.92 20.44 -1.87
C LYS A 79 -4.64 19.48 -3.04
N ARG A 80 -3.97 18.35 -2.81
CA ARG A 80 -3.63 17.36 -3.85
C ARG A 80 -4.88 16.71 -4.45
N LEU A 81 -5.90 16.42 -3.64
CA LEU A 81 -7.14 15.83 -4.12
C LEU A 81 -8.00 16.84 -4.89
N HIS A 82 -8.08 18.10 -4.45
CA HIS A 82 -8.73 19.16 -5.22
C HIS A 82 -8.09 19.36 -6.59
N LEU A 83 -6.75 19.38 -6.67
CA LEU A 83 -6.03 19.50 -7.94
C LEU A 83 -6.32 18.34 -8.91
N ARG A 84 -6.73 17.18 -8.39
CA ARG A 84 -7.13 16.00 -9.16
C ARG A 84 -8.63 15.97 -9.48
N GLY A 85 -9.40 16.98 -9.06
CA GLY A 85 -10.82 17.10 -9.34
C GLY A 85 -11.73 16.17 -8.51
N TRP A 86 -11.28 15.76 -7.33
CA TRP A 86 -12.10 14.94 -6.43
C TRP A 86 -13.26 15.76 -5.83
N PRO A 87 -14.45 15.15 -5.66
CA PRO A 87 -15.57 15.79 -4.99
C PRO A 87 -15.34 15.92 -3.49
N GLU A 88 -15.94 16.96 -2.88
CA GLU A 88 -15.74 17.32 -1.47
C GLU A 88 -15.98 16.16 -0.49
N GLU A 89 -17.05 15.40 -0.73
CA GLU A 89 -17.40 14.23 0.09
C GLU A 89 -16.28 13.19 0.09
N GLU A 90 -15.69 12.92 -1.07
CA GLU A 90 -14.59 11.97 -1.19
C GLU A 90 -13.28 12.50 -0.59
N ILE A 91 -13.04 13.82 -0.66
CA ILE A 91 -11.90 14.45 0.01
C ILE A 91 -12.01 14.24 1.51
N GLN A 92 -13.18 14.50 2.10
CA GLN A 92 -13.41 14.28 3.53
C GLN A 92 -13.27 12.80 3.90
N ASN A 93 -13.73 11.88 3.05
CA ASN A 93 -13.54 10.44 3.24
C ASN A 93 -12.04 10.07 3.29
N HIS A 94 -11.22 10.62 2.38
CA HIS A 94 -9.77 10.37 2.36
C HIS A 94 -9.03 11.00 3.55
N ILE A 95 -9.48 12.15 4.05
CA ILE A 95 -8.95 12.78 5.27
C ILE A 95 -9.27 11.94 6.50
N ASN A 96 -10.52 11.48 6.64
CA ASN A 96 -10.93 10.65 7.77
C ASN A 96 -10.19 9.30 7.75
N PHE A 97 -10.05 8.70 6.57
CA PHE A 97 -9.29 7.47 6.41
C PHE A 97 -7.81 7.66 6.75
N ALA A 98 -7.21 8.79 6.37
CA ALA A 98 -5.84 9.17 6.76
C ALA A 98 -5.59 9.10 8.26
N LYS A 99 -6.48 9.78 9.01
CA LYS A 99 -6.41 9.91 10.46
C LYS A 99 -6.57 8.54 11.08
N ARG A 100 -7.54 7.77 10.57
CA ARG A 100 -7.77 6.40 11.04
C ARG A 100 -6.54 5.51 10.88
N LEU A 101 -5.83 5.57 9.75
CA LEU A 101 -4.62 4.77 9.53
C LEU A 101 -3.54 5.04 10.59
N LEU A 102 -3.37 6.29 11.01
CA LEU A 102 -2.43 6.63 12.08
C LEU A 102 -2.87 6.06 13.43
N GLU A 103 -4.17 6.13 13.75
CA GLU A 103 -4.71 5.60 15.01
C GLU A 103 -4.53 4.09 15.16
N ILE A 104 -4.61 3.33 14.06
CA ILE A 104 -4.58 1.86 14.10
C ILE A 104 -3.22 1.26 13.78
N ALA A 105 -2.23 2.06 13.39
CA ALA A 105 -0.95 1.62 12.85
C ALA A 105 -0.20 0.66 13.80
N ASP A 106 -0.24 0.94 15.10
CA ASP A 106 0.48 0.17 16.13
C ASP A 106 -0.31 -1.01 16.69
N GLU A 107 -1.64 -1.02 16.51
CA GLU A 107 -2.53 -2.00 17.16
C GLU A 107 -3.05 -3.08 16.21
N VAL A 108 -3.34 -2.73 14.96
CA VAL A 108 -3.99 -3.64 14.01
C VAL A 108 -2.99 -4.37 13.11
N TYR A 109 -1.78 -3.82 12.97
CA TYR A 109 -0.74 -4.38 12.14
C TYR A 109 0.30 -5.11 12.99
N ASN A 110 0.81 -6.22 12.45
CA ASN A 110 1.86 -7.00 13.10
C ASN A 110 2.92 -7.38 12.05
N PRO A 111 4.15 -6.82 12.11
CA PRO A 111 4.57 -5.77 13.04
C PRO A 111 3.81 -4.46 12.82
N PRO A 112 3.89 -3.49 13.77
CA PRO A 112 3.34 -2.15 13.59
C PRO A 112 3.68 -1.55 12.22
N MET A 113 2.69 -0.90 11.60
CA MET A 113 2.84 -0.29 10.28
C MET A 113 3.57 1.05 10.42
N PRO A 114 4.82 1.18 9.95
CA PRO A 114 5.50 2.47 9.99
C PRO A 114 4.87 3.44 9.00
N THR A 115 5.04 4.73 9.29
CA THR A 115 4.57 5.81 8.42
C THR A 115 5.75 6.61 7.89
N ILE A 116 5.79 6.82 6.57
CA ILE A 116 6.70 7.74 5.90
C ILE A 116 5.93 9.01 5.56
N ASP A 117 6.50 10.15 5.94
CA ASP A 117 5.96 11.46 5.62
C ASP A 117 6.28 11.85 4.16
N THR A 118 5.25 12.24 3.45
CA THR A 118 5.24 12.65 2.04
C THR A 118 4.67 14.06 1.85
N THR A 119 4.56 14.83 2.94
CA THR A 119 4.06 16.21 2.96
C THR A 119 4.95 17.08 2.07
N ASP A 120 6.20 17.28 2.49
CA ASP A 120 7.21 18.07 1.77
C ASP A 120 8.46 17.25 1.37
N THR A 121 8.49 15.96 1.72
CA THR A 121 9.62 15.08 1.42
C THR A 121 9.74 14.83 -0.09
N ASP A 122 10.95 14.99 -0.63
CA ASP A 122 11.23 14.72 -2.03
C ASP A 122 10.95 13.25 -2.38
N VAL A 123 10.45 13.00 -3.58
CA VAL A 123 10.06 11.65 -4.01
C VAL A 123 11.23 10.67 -4.06
N THR A 124 12.45 11.15 -4.31
CA THR A 124 13.66 10.29 -4.30
C THR A 124 14.07 9.91 -2.88
N GLU A 125 13.85 10.81 -1.93
CA GLU A 125 14.08 10.57 -0.50
C GLU A 125 13.04 9.60 0.06
N VAL A 126 11.74 9.80 -0.25
CA VAL A 126 10.67 8.83 0.09
C VAL A 126 10.99 7.44 -0.48
N ALA A 127 11.42 7.35 -1.74
CA ALA A 127 11.80 6.09 -2.35
C ALA A 127 13.01 5.43 -1.66
N SER A 128 13.98 6.23 -1.19
CA SER A 128 15.11 5.73 -0.39
C SER A 128 14.64 5.16 0.95
N GLN A 129 13.75 5.85 1.65
CA GLN A 129 13.20 5.38 2.93
C GLN A 129 12.39 4.08 2.77
N ILE A 130 11.58 3.97 1.72
CA ILE A 130 10.87 2.72 1.39
C ILE A 130 11.88 1.59 1.16
N LYS A 131 12.90 1.85 0.33
CA LYS A 131 13.96 0.88 0.03
C LYS A 131 14.66 0.42 1.31
N ASP A 132 15.10 1.35 2.15
CA ASP A 132 15.86 1.02 3.35
C ASP A 132 14.99 0.29 4.39
N TRP A 133 13.67 0.51 4.40
CA TRP A 133 12.73 -0.24 5.22
C TRP A 133 12.53 -1.68 4.70
N VAL A 134 12.22 -1.87 3.42
CA VAL A 134 11.97 -3.23 2.90
C VAL A 134 13.21 -4.13 2.95
N GLN A 135 14.41 -3.56 2.85
CA GLN A 135 15.67 -4.32 2.95
C GLN A 135 15.92 -4.90 4.34
N GLN A 136 15.18 -4.49 5.38
CA GLN A 136 15.26 -5.08 6.72
C GLN A 136 14.58 -6.46 6.81
N TYR A 137 13.75 -6.79 5.82
CA TYR A 137 12.95 -8.03 5.78
C TYR A 137 13.33 -8.95 4.60
N ALA A 138 14.31 -8.54 3.79
CA ALA A 138 14.82 -9.27 2.63
C ALA A 138 15.80 -10.37 3.02
#